data_AF-A0A815CP70-F1
#
_entry.id   AF-A0A815CP70-F1
#
_cell.length_a   1.000
_cell.length_b   1.000
_cell.length_c   1.000
_cell.angle_alpha   90.00
_cell.angle_beta   90.00
_cell.angle_gamma   90.00
#
_symmetry.space_group_name_H-M   'P 1'
#
loop_
_entity.id
_entity.type
_entity.pdbx_description
1 polymer ?
#
loop_
_entity_poly.entity_id
_entity_poly.type
_entity_poly.pdbx_seq_one_letter_code
_entity_poly.pdbx_strand_id
1 'polypeptide(L)'
;MPTYFNVSQGGAYPHVASSAPLLPIIIQFGWTLPSDDDVFIHGLKSITNAILQAAIDDGQNVGGPKQILYPNYALEDTPLEKMYGKNVPKLRRIRKAWDPNNVMCLCGGFKF
;
A
#
# COMPACT_ATOMS: atom_id res chain seq x y z
N MET A 1 16.45 -16.89 -10.66
CA MET A 1 15.50 -16.60 -11.75
C MET A 1 15.30 -15.10 -11.85
N PRO A 2 15.20 -14.51 -13.05
CA PRO A 2 14.78 -13.12 -13.21
C PRO A 2 13.32 -12.96 -12.75
N THR A 3 13.04 -11.86 -12.07
CA THR A 3 11.70 -11.39 -11.70
C THR A 3 11.37 -10.15 -12.51
N TYR A 4 10.10 -9.73 -12.55
CA TYR A 4 9.71 -8.48 -13.22
C TYR A 4 10.41 -7.24 -12.63
N PHE A 5 10.92 -7.31 -11.39
CA PHE A 5 11.72 -6.25 -10.80
C PHE A 5 13.07 -6.05 -11.50
N ASN A 6 13.64 -7.09 -12.12
CA ASN A 6 14.95 -7.01 -12.78
C ASN A 6 14.93 -6.15 -14.05
N VAL A 7 13.75 -5.92 -14.63
CA VAL A 7 13.56 -5.10 -15.84
C VAL A 7 12.75 -3.83 -15.56
N SER A 8 12.41 -3.57 -14.29
CA SER A 8 11.63 -2.39 -13.91
C SER A 8 12.46 -1.11 -14.13
N GLN A 9 11.86 -0.15 -14.84
CA GLN A 9 12.43 1.20 -15.01
C GLN A 9 11.94 2.18 -13.92
N GLY A 10 11.29 1.66 -12.88
CA GLY A 10 10.61 2.44 -11.85
C GLY A 10 9.16 2.77 -12.22
N GLY A 11 8.47 3.44 -11.31
CA GLY A 11 7.06 3.79 -11.43
C GLY A 11 6.56 4.60 -10.25
N ALA A 12 5.25 4.84 -10.18
CA ALA A 12 4.63 5.49 -9.02
C ALA A 12 4.85 4.66 -7.75
N TYR A 13 4.59 3.36 -7.82
CA TYR A 13 4.94 2.42 -6.76
C TYR A 13 6.46 2.20 -6.73
N PRO A 14 7.12 2.40 -5.58
CA PRO A 14 8.56 2.29 -5.47
C PRO A 14 8.96 0.81 -5.46
N HIS A 15 9.54 0.36 -6.57
CA HIS A 15 10.28 -0.88 -6.64
C HIS A 15 11.74 -0.54 -6.93
N VAL A 16 12.69 -1.02 -6.12
CA VAL A 16 14.09 -1.10 -6.55
C VAL A 16 14.44 -2.57 -6.61
N ALA A 17 15.04 -3.01 -7.73
CA ALA A 17 15.40 -4.42 -7.91
C ALA A 17 16.28 -4.96 -6.78
N SER A 18 17.06 -4.06 -6.13
CA SER A 18 17.90 -4.36 -4.98
C SER A 18 17.17 -4.49 -3.63
N SER A 19 15.89 -4.12 -3.50
CA SER A 19 15.19 -4.14 -2.21
C SER A 19 14.57 -5.49 -1.84
N ALA A 20 14.60 -6.48 -2.74
CA ALA A 20 13.86 -7.74 -2.59
C ALA A 20 12.42 -7.48 -2.09
N PRO A 21 11.61 -6.74 -2.87
CA PRO A 21 10.29 -6.31 -2.43
C PRO A 21 9.42 -7.50 -2.07
N LEU A 22 8.63 -7.34 -1.01
CA LEU A 22 7.69 -8.35 -0.55
C LEU A 22 6.59 -8.55 -1.60
N LEU A 23 6.13 -9.78 -1.75
CA LEU A 23 4.92 -10.06 -2.53
C LEU A 23 3.71 -9.68 -1.67
N PRO A 24 2.70 -9.01 -2.25
CA PRO A 24 1.54 -8.58 -1.48
C PRO A 24 0.72 -9.79 -1.04
N ILE A 25 0.30 -9.77 0.23
CA ILE A 25 -0.71 -10.69 0.76
C ILE A 25 -2.03 -9.93 0.75
N ILE A 26 -3.06 -10.55 0.17
CA ILE A 26 -4.44 -10.06 0.30
C ILE A 26 -5.09 -10.75 1.50
N ILE A 27 -5.65 -9.94 2.39
CA ILE A 27 -6.50 -10.41 3.49
C ILE A 27 -7.84 -9.74 3.27
N GLN A 28 -8.92 -10.52 3.30
CA GLN A 28 -10.24 -10.01 2.97
C GLN A 28 -11.29 -10.66 3.87
N PHE A 29 -12.21 -9.83 4.35
CA PHE A 29 -13.45 -10.27 4.96
C PHE A 29 -14.61 -9.93 4.04
N GLY A 30 -15.65 -10.75 4.07
CA GLY A 30 -16.95 -10.46 3.46
C GLY A 30 -18.02 -10.51 4.54
N TRP A 31 -18.85 -9.48 4.61
CA TRP A 31 -19.94 -9.37 5.58
C TRP A 31 -21.14 -8.67 4.94
N THR A 32 -22.32 -8.81 5.57
CA THR A 32 -23.60 -8.37 4.99
C THR A 32 -24.17 -7.15 5.67
N LEU A 33 -24.01 -7.03 7.00
CA LEU A 33 -24.60 -5.94 7.77
C LEU A 33 -23.64 -4.75 7.81
N PRO A 34 -24.05 -3.54 7.37
CA PRO A 34 -23.20 -2.34 7.47
C PRO A 34 -22.80 -1.98 8.90
N SER A 35 -23.58 -2.44 9.90
CA SER A 35 -23.23 -2.27 11.31
C SER A 35 -21.95 -3.00 11.72
N ASP A 36 -21.48 -3.96 10.91
CA ASP A 36 -20.29 -4.75 11.20
C ASP A 36 -19.02 -4.15 10.57
N ASP A 37 -19.12 -3.07 9.81
CA ASP A 37 -18.00 -2.43 9.10
C ASP A 37 -16.81 -2.19 10.04
N ASP A 38 -17.05 -1.56 11.19
CA ASP A 38 -16.02 -1.25 12.17
C ASP A 38 -15.34 -2.52 12.72
N VAL A 39 -16.12 -3.57 12.98
CA VAL A 39 -15.60 -4.85 13.49
C VAL A 39 -14.66 -5.49 12.48
N PHE A 40 -15.07 -5.56 11.21
CA PHE A 40 -14.27 -6.20 10.18
C PHE A 40 -13.06 -5.35 9.74
N ILE A 41 -13.19 -4.02 9.68
CA ILE A 41 -12.07 -3.12 9.39
C ILE A 41 -11.03 -3.17 10.51
N HIS A 42 -11.45 -3.15 11.78
CA HIS A 42 -10.55 -3.32 12.92
C HIS A 42 -9.90 -4.71 12.95
N GLY A 43 -10.68 -5.76 12.66
CA GLY A 43 -10.19 -7.13 12.55
C GLY A 43 -9.10 -7.26 11.48
N LEU A 44 -9.32 -6.65 10.31
CA LEU A 44 -8.35 -6.64 9.21
C LEU A 44 -7.02 -5.99 9.64
N LYS A 45 -7.08 -4.80 10.23
CA LYS A 45 -5.89 -4.09 10.74
C LYS A 45 -5.15 -4.93 11.79
N SER A 46 -5.89 -5.57 12.70
CA SER A 46 -5.33 -6.38 13.78
C SER A 46 -4.61 -7.62 13.26
N ILE A 47 -5.22 -8.35 12.31
CA ILE A 47 -4.63 -9.56 11.73
C ILE A 47 -3.42 -9.23 10.85
N THR A 48 -3.49 -8.16 10.04
CA THR A 48 -2.32 -7.71 9.26
C THR A 48 -1.13 -7.40 10.17
N ASN A 49 -1.36 -6.69 11.29
CA ASN A 49 -0.30 -6.38 12.25
C ASN A 49 0.24 -7.65 12.93
N ALA A 50 -0.64 -8.58 13.32
CA ALA A 50 -0.23 -9.83 13.95
C ALA A 50 0.64 -10.71 13.02
N ILE A 51 0.25 -10.85 11.75
CA ILE A 51 1.02 -11.60 10.76
C ILE A 51 2.39 -10.94 10.52
N LEU A 52 2.41 -9.62 10.41
CA LEU A 52 3.66 -8.88 10.23
C LEU A 52 4.59 -9.05 11.44
N GLN A 53 4.05 -8.94 12.65
CA GLN A 53 4.82 -9.12 13.87
C GLN A 53 5.37 -10.54 13.99
N ALA A 54 4.55 -11.56 13.72
CA ALA A 54 5.00 -12.95 13.71
C ALA A 54 6.14 -13.18 12.71
N ALA A 55 6.07 -12.61 11.50
CA ALA A 55 7.15 -12.70 10.52
C ALA A 55 8.45 -12.02 11.00
N ILE A 56 8.35 -10.90 11.71
CA ILE A 56 9.50 -10.22 12.31
C ILE A 56 10.10 -11.07 13.43
N ASP A 57 9.26 -11.64 14.29
CA ASP A 57 9.68 -12.47 15.43
C ASP A 57 10.34 -13.78 14.96
N ASP A 58 9.88 -14.34 13.84
CA ASP A 58 10.48 -15.49 13.15
C ASP A 58 11.81 -15.14 12.45
N GLY A 59 12.27 -13.88 12.53
CA GLY A 59 13.53 -13.42 11.96
C GLY A 59 13.47 -13.11 10.46
N GLN A 60 12.27 -13.01 9.86
CA GLN A 60 12.16 -12.62 8.46
C GLN A 60 12.51 -11.15 8.27
N ASN A 61 13.27 -10.86 7.21
CA ASN A 61 13.69 -9.50 6.88
C ASN A 61 12.58 -8.73 6.12
N VAL A 62 11.47 -8.46 6.83
CA VAL A 62 10.24 -7.82 6.32
C VAL A 62 9.95 -6.45 6.97
N GLY A 63 10.82 -5.99 7.87
CA GLY A 63 10.65 -4.74 8.61
C GLY A 63 10.95 -3.47 7.81
N GLY A 64 10.44 -2.33 8.29
CA GLY A 64 10.89 -1.00 7.90
C GLY A 64 10.62 -0.63 6.42
N PRO A 65 11.60 -0.12 5.66
CA PRO A 65 11.41 0.35 4.28
C PRO A 65 10.89 -0.71 3.29
N LYS A 66 10.91 -2.00 3.65
CA LYS A 66 10.35 -3.09 2.84
C LYS A 66 8.83 -3.22 2.94
N GLN A 67 8.21 -2.55 3.91
CA GLN A 67 6.76 -2.55 4.13
C GLN A 67 6.00 -1.57 3.23
N ILE A 68 6.50 -1.33 2.02
CA ILE A 68 5.72 -0.59 1.03
C ILE A 68 4.47 -1.41 0.71
N LEU A 69 3.30 -0.84 0.99
CA LEU A 69 2.00 -1.48 0.83
C LEU A 69 1.50 -1.34 -0.60
N TYR A 70 1.06 -2.44 -1.19
CA TYR A 70 0.53 -2.44 -2.54
C TYR A 70 -0.80 -1.66 -2.62
N PRO A 71 -0.88 -0.55 -3.39
CA PRO A 71 -2.01 0.36 -3.34
C PRO A 71 -3.35 -0.28 -3.68
N ASN A 72 -3.36 -1.29 -4.55
CA ASN A 72 -4.61 -1.94 -4.95
C ASN A 72 -5.28 -2.74 -3.81
N TYR A 73 -4.56 -3.06 -2.73
CA TYR A 73 -5.08 -3.77 -1.56
C TYR A 73 -5.04 -2.91 -0.28
N ALA A 74 -4.57 -1.66 -0.37
CA ALA A 74 -4.42 -0.80 0.78
C ALA A 74 -5.79 -0.26 1.25
N LEU A 75 -5.95 -0.15 2.57
CA LEU A 75 -7.12 0.49 3.17
C LEU A 75 -7.16 1.98 2.83
N GLU A 76 -8.36 2.57 2.77
CA GLU A 76 -8.56 3.97 2.38
C GLU A 76 -7.79 4.98 3.22
N ASP A 77 -7.55 4.68 4.50
CA ASP A 77 -6.83 5.51 5.46
C ASP A 77 -5.31 5.29 5.45
N THR A 78 -4.81 4.42 4.55
CA THR A 78 -3.39 4.15 4.42
C THR A 78 -2.62 5.41 4.00
N PRO A 79 -1.61 5.86 4.78
CA PRO A 79 -0.79 7.01 4.40
C PRO A 79 -0.10 6.79 3.05
N LEU A 80 -0.10 7.83 2.19
CA LEU A 80 0.52 7.77 0.86
C LEU A 80 1.99 7.34 0.91
N GLU A 81 2.72 7.74 1.95
CA GLU A 81 4.13 7.42 2.14
C GLU A 81 4.35 5.92 2.35
N LYS A 82 3.37 5.21 2.95
CA LYS A 82 3.43 3.75 3.08
C LYS A 82 3.20 3.04 1.74
N MET A 83 2.62 3.69 0.75
CA MET A 83 2.34 3.10 -0.58
C MET A 83 3.32 3.54 -1.67
N TYR A 84 3.69 4.82 -1.66
CA TYR A 84 4.45 5.46 -2.73
C TYR A 84 5.83 5.96 -2.27
N GLY A 85 6.09 5.95 -0.95
CA GLY A 85 7.37 6.35 -0.36
C GLY A 85 7.86 7.71 -0.86
N LYS A 86 9.12 7.76 -1.30
CA LYS A 86 9.75 8.99 -1.82
C LYS A 86 9.11 9.56 -3.08
N ASN A 87 8.22 8.82 -3.75
CA ASN A 87 7.56 9.29 -4.97
C ASN A 87 6.37 10.23 -4.68
N VAL A 88 5.88 10.30 -3.43
CA VAL A 88 4.73 11.13 -3.06
C VAL A 88 4.86 12.58 -3.55
N PRO A 89 5.97 13.33 -3.31
CA PRO A 89 6.07 14.71 -3.79
C PRO A 89 5.99 14.85 -5.32
N LYS A 90 6.52 13.88 -6.07
CA LYS A 90 6.41 13.87 -7.54
C LYS A 90 4.97 13.64 -7.98
N LEU A 91 4.26 12.72 -7.33
CA LEU A 91 2.84 12.42 -7.63
C LEU A 91 1.94 13.63 -7.32
N ARG A 92 2.18 14.35 -6.22
CA ARG A 92 1.46 15.61 -5.91
C ARG A 92 1.67 16.68 -6.99
N ARG A 93 2.89 16.81 -7.52
CA ARG A 93 3.18 17.73 -8.64
C ARG A 93 2.46 17.34 -9.92
N ILE A 94 2.42 16.04 -10.24
CA ILE A 94 1.69 15.51 -11.40
C ILE A 94 0.19 15.82 -11.26
N ARG A 95 -0.42 15.54 -10.10
CA ARG A 95 -1.82 15.89 -9.81
C ARG A 95 -2.08 17.39 -10.02
N LYS A 96 -1.24 18.26 -9.46
CA LYS A 96 -1.41 19.72 -9.62
C LYS A 96 -1.33 20.18 -11.08
N ALA A 97 -0.53 19.53 -11.91
CA ALA A 97 -0.37 19.87 -13.32
C ALA A 97 -1.55 19.40 -14.19
N TRP A 98 -2.10 18.22 -13.90
CA TRP A 98 -3.09 17.56 -14.77
C TRP A 98 -4.52 17.54 -14.22
N ASP A 99 -4.69 17.71 -12.91
CA ASP A 99 -5.97 17.87 -12.24
C ASP A 99 -5.95 19.11 -11.31
N PRO A 100 -5.74 20.31 -11.87
CA PRO A 100 -5.58 21.52 -11.06
C PRO A 100 -6.79 21.81 -10.16
N ASN A 101 -8.00 21.47 -10.64
CA ASN A 101 -9.27 21.70 -9.94
C ASN A 101 -9.66 20.56 -9.00
N ASN A 102 -8.81 19.52 -8.88
CA ASN A 102 -9.03 18.40 -7.96
C ASN A 102 -10.32 17.63 -8.23
N VAL A 103 -10.72 17.52 -9.49
CA VAL A 103 -11.94 16.82 -9.92
C VAL A 103 -11.82 15.34 -9.60
N MET A 104 -10.63 14.73 -9.77
CA MET A 104 -10.43 13.31 -9.49
C MET A 104 -10.50 12.98 -7.99
N CYS A 105 -10.35 13.98 -7.12
CA CYS A 105 -10.55 13.79 -5.67
C CYS A 105 -12.02 13.60 -5.30
N LEU A 106 -12.97 13.91 -6.19
CA LEU A 106 -14.39 13.63 -5.98
C LEU A 106 -14.74 12.15 -6.16
N CYS A 107 -13.87 11.37 -6.81
CA CYS A 107 -14.01 9.92 -6.95
C CYS A 107 -13.50 9.20 -5.67
N GLY A 108 -13.61 7.87 -5.62
CA GLY A 108 -12.93 7.07 -4.60
C GLY A 108 -11.38 7.12 -4.71
N GLY A 109 -10.68 6.40 -3.84
CA GLY A 109 -9.23 6.23 -3.88
C GLY A 109 -8.41 7.32 -3.19
N PHE A 110 -7.08 7.20 -3.27
CA PHE A 110 -6.13 7.98 -2.49
C PHE A 110 -5.96 9.43 -2.97
N LYS A 111 -5.80 10.36 -2.03
CA LYS A 111 -5.77 11.82 -2.29
C LYS A 111 -4.35 12.38 -2.22
N PHE A 112 -3.89 13.03 -3.30
CA PHE A 112 -2.54 13.62 -3.47
C PHE A 112 -2.53 15.14 -3.40
#